data_AF-A0A534PQB1-F1
#
_entry.id   AF-A0A534PQB1-F1
#
_cell.length_a   1.000
_cell.length_b   1.000
_cell.length_c   1.000
_cell.angle_alpha   90.00
_cell.angle_beta   90.00
_cell.angle_gamma   90.00
#
_symmetry.space_group_name_H-M   'P 1'
#
loop_
_entity.id
_entity.type
_entity.pdbx_description
1 polymer ?
#
loop_
_entity_poly.entity_id
_entity_poly.type
_entity_poly.pdbx_seq_one_letter_code
_entity_poly.pdbx_strand_id
1 'polypeptide(L)'
;MDVPLLKILLVSAVVMGISHTLAREKMFERLRNALGGMETWRGYLVSCAYCASHWLAFLIVPLTGAYGIHVAPRWPVISPVLDWFLSSILVTVVAAILRVGFYLVDEEQRLTKTRKKVTQAEAELRERELQ
;
A
#
# COMPACT_ATOMS: atom_id res chain seq x y z
N MET A 1 26.71 2.35 6.32
CA MET A 1 25.90 1.14 6.50
C MET A 1 24.98 1.05 5.32
N ASP A 2 25.34 0.25 4.32
CA ASP A 2 24.51 0.03 3.15
C ASP A 2 23.16 -0.55 3.61
N VAL A 3 22.08 0.17 3.33
CA VAL A 3 20.74 -0.37 3.56
C VAL A 3 20.51 -1.41 2.47
N PRO A 4 20.35 -2.70 2.79
CA PRO A 4 20.17 -3.71 1.76
C PRO A 4 18.91 -3.38 0.97
N LEU A 5 18.97 -3.43 -0.36
CA LEU A 5 17.83 -3.21 -1.27
C LEU A 5 16.58 -3.98 -0.83
N LEU A 6 16.78 -5.20 -0.32
CA LEU A 6 15.74 -6.05 0.26
C LEU A 6 14.96 -5.34 1.39
N LYS A 7 15.65 -4.61 2.28
CA LYS A 7 15.02 -3.88 3.38
C LYS A 7 14.15 -2.74 2.88
N ILE A 8 14.60 -2.00 1.86
CA ILE A 8 13.80 -0.95 1.23
C ILE A 8 12.55 -1.56 0.58
N LEU A 9 12.70 -2.68 -0.13
CA LEU A 9 11.58 -3.41 -0.74
C LEU A 9 10.58 -3.92 0.30
N LEU A 10 11.06 -4.54 1.39
CA LEU A 10 10.21 -5.05 2.47
C LEU A 10 9.46 -3.92 3.18
N VAL A 11 10.15 -2.83 3.52
CA VAL A 11 9.53 -1.65 4.13
C VAL A 11 8.48 -1.04 3.18
N SER A 12 8.78 -0.96 1.89
CA SER A 12 7.84 -0.47 0.88
C SER A 12 6.62 -1.37 0.74
N ALA A 13 6.79 -2.70 0.77
CA ALA A 13 5.69 -3.66 0.74
C ALA A 13 4.79 -3.55 1.99
N VAL A 14 5.39 -3.37 3.17
CA VAL A 14 4.66 -3.14 4.43
C VAL A 14 3.89 -1.82 4.36
N VAL A 15 4.54 -0.74 3.92
CA VAL A 15 3.91 0.58 3.77
C VAL A 15 2.73 0.51 2.79
N MET A 16 2.92 -0.15 1.65
CA MET A 16 1.88 -0.38 0.64
C MET A 16 0.71 -1.15 1.24
N GLY A 17 0.98 -2.29 1.89
CA GLY A 17 -0.02 -3.19 2.45
C GLY A 17 -0.88 -2.48 3.49
N ILE A 18 -0.25 -1.86 4.50
CA ILE A 18 -0.96 -1.11 5.53
C ILE A 18 -1.80 0.02 4.92
N SER A 19 -1.23 0.80 4.00
CA SER A 19 -1.96 1.88 3.33
C SER A 19 -3.14 1.38 2.51
N HIS A 20 -3.00 0.23 1.85
CA HIS A 20 -4.06 -0.39 1.07
C HIS A 20 -5.18 -0.92 1.98
N THR A 21 -4.83 -1.61 3.06
CA THR A 21 -5.77 -2.10 4.06
C THR A 21 -6.56 -0.96 4.70
N LEU A 22 -5.88 0.11 5.16
CA LEU A 22 -6.55 1.29 5.72
C LEU A 22 -7.50 1.98 4.73
N ALA A 23 -7.10 2.06 3.46
CA ALA A 23 -7.88 2.76 2.46
C ALA A 23 -9.05 1.94 1.88
N ARG A 24 -8.94 0.61 1.80
CA ARG A 24 -9.90 -0.26 1.08
C ARG A 24 -10.69 -1.25 1.95
N GLU A 25 -10.19 -1.66 3.12
CA GLU A 25 -10.91 -2.68 3.90
C GLU A 25 -12.16 -2.11 4.60
N LYS A 26 -13.26 -2.86 4.53
CA LYS A 26 -14.53 -2.51 5.20
C LYS A 26 -14.39 -2.38 6.71
N MET A 27 -13.43 -3.09 7.30
CA MET A 27 -13.10 -2.99 8.73
C MET A 27 -12.73 -1.56 9.15
N PHE A 28 -12.07 -0.80 8.26
CA PHE A 28 -11.65 0.58 8.52
C PHE A 28 -12.64 1.62 8.01
N GLU A 29 -13.76 1.21 7.42
CA GLU A 29 -14.81 2.11 6.92
C GLU A 29 -15.38 2.99 8.05
N ARG A 30 -15.63 2.40 9.22
CA ARG A 30 -16.06 3.15 10.42
C ARG A 30 -15.01 4.16 10.89
N LEU A 31 -13.73 3.81 10.83
CA LEU A 31 -12.64 4.71 11.23
C LEU A 31 -12.50 5.87 10.23
N ARG A 32 -12.59 5.59 8.92
CA ARG A 32 -12.59 6.62 7.86
C ARG A 32 -13.76 7.58 8.02
N ASN A 33 -14.95 7.06 8.30
CA ASN A 33 -16.14 7.88 8.48
C ASN A 33 -16.08 8.67 9.80
N ALA A 34 -15.56 8.08 10.88
CA ALA A 34 -15.34 8.77 12.16
C ALA A 34 -14.29 9.88 12.07
N LEU A 35 -13.29 9.73 11.18
CA LEU A 35 -12.30 10.77 10.89
C LEU A 35 -12.82 11.84 9.92
N GLY A 36 -14.11 11.81 9.57
CA GLY A 36 -14.77 12.83 8.76
C GLY A 36 -14.76 12.57 7.26
N GLY A 37 -14.50 11.34 6.80
CA GLY A 37 -14.65 10.94 5.40
C GLY A 37 -13.77 11.73 4.42
N MET A 38 -14.15 11.81 3.13
CA MET A 38 -13.39 12.59 2.14
C MET A 38 -13.59 14.12 2.26
N GLU A 39 -14.57 14.55 3.05
CA GLU A 39 -14.95 15.96 3.27
C GLU A 39 -13.95 16.70 4.17
N THR A 40 -13.22 15.98 5.02
CA THR A 40 -12.27 16.58 5.97
C THR A 40 -10.84 16.22 5.63
N TRP A 41 -9.90 17.13 5.90
CA TRP A 41 -8.47 16.92 5.63
C TRP A 41 -7.94 15.63 6.29
N ARG A 42 -8.35 15.34 7.53
CA ARG A 42 -7.94 14.13 8.28
C ARG A 42 -8.54 12.85 7.71
N GLY A 43 -9.80 12.88 7.29
CA GLY A 43 -10.41 11.72 6.64
C GLY A 43 -9.88 11.50 5.21
N TYR A 44 -9.54 12.56 4.47
CA TYR A 44 -8.88 12.47 3.16
C TYR A 44 -7.51 11.77 3.24
N LEU A 45 -6.73 12.08 4.29
CA LEU A 45 -5.43 11.48 4.58
C LEU A 45 -5.48 9.96 4.74
N VAL A 46 -6.53 9.44 5.39
CA VAL A 46 -6.72 8.00 5.64
C VAL A 46 -7.50 7.33 4.50
N SER A 47 -8.37 8.07 3.82
CA SER A 47 -9.21 7.54 2.74
C SER A 47 -8.47 7.41 1.42
N CYS A 48 -7.38 8.16 1.23
CA CYS A 48 -6.55 8.08 0.04
C CYS A 48 -5.32 7.20 0.30
N ALA A 49 -5.24 6.06 -0.39
CA ALA A 49 -4.13 5.12 -0.26
C ALA A 49 -2.76 5.73 -0.61
N TYR A 50 -2.72 6.73 -1.50
CA TYR A 50 -1.50 7.46 -1.85
C TYR A 50 -1.05 8.39 -0.72
N CYS A 51 -1.99 9.17 -0.17
CA CYS A 51 -1.72 10.07 0.96
C CYS A 51 -1.29 9.26 2.19
N ALA A 52 -2.03 8.20 2.54
CA ALA A 52 -1.70 7.32 3.64
C ALA A 52 -0.27 6.76 3.52
N SER A 53 0.15 6.35 2.31
CA SER A 53 1.52 5.84 2.10
C SER A 53 2.61 6.88 2.40
N HIS A 54 2.36 8.17 2.16
CA HIS A 54 3.33 9.23 2.48
C HIS A 54 3.53 9.37 3.98
N TRP A 55 2.45 9.50 4.74
CA TRP A 55 2.53 9.61 6.20
C TRP A 55 3.10 8.36 6.84
N LEU A 56 2.74 7.20 6.30
CA LEU A 56 3.25 5.95 6.79
C LEU A 56 4.74 5.77 6.49
N ALA A 57 5.21 6.17 5.31
CA ALA A 57 6.63 6.17 4.99
C ALA A 57 7.42 7.13 5.89
N PHE A 58 6.90 8.34 6.11
CA PHE A 58 7.52 9.31 7.02
C PHE A 58 7.68 8.79 8.45
N LEU A 59 6.76 7.94 8.91
CA LEU A 59 6.82 7.30 10.22
C LEU A 59 7.73 6.05 10.21
N ILE A 60 7.57 5.16 9.22
CA ILE A 60 8.22 3.84 9.21
C ILE A 60 9.70 3.94 8.82
N VAL A 61 10.09 4.84 7.92
CA VAL A 61 11.50 5.00 7.50
C VAL A 61 12.45 5.33 8.67
N PRO A 62 12.18 6.33 9.54
CA PRO A 62 13.04 6.59 10.69
C PRO A 62 12.99 5.46 11.72
N LEU A 63 11.82 4.85 11.94
CA LEU A 63 11.67 3.71 12.88
C LEU A 63 12.47 2.48 12.45
N THR A 64 12.55 2.22 11.15
CA THR A 64 13.24 1.06 10.59
C THR A 64 14.69 1.36 10.21
N GLY A 65 15.10 2.64 10.19
CA GLY A 65 16.40 3.07 9.69
C GLY A 65 16.59 2.72 8.21
N ALA A 66 15.53 2.81 7.40
CA ALA A 66 15.55 2.50 5.97
C ALA A 66 15.97 3.71 5.12
N TYR A 67 17.10 4.33 5.46
CA TYR A 67 17.64 5.47 4.74
C TYR A 67 18.35 5.02 3.46
N GLY A 68 17.65 5.04 2.33
CA GLY A 68 18.20 4.65 1.03
C GLY A 68 18.95 5.77 0.29
N ILE A 69 18.70 7.03 0.66
CA ILE A 69 19.31 8.20 0.02
C ILE A 69 20.07 8.99 1.07
N HIS A 70 21.34 9.27 0.77
CA HIS A 70 22.22 10.09 1.59
C HIS A 70 22.73 11.29 0.78
N VAL A 71 22.41 12.49 1.24
CA VAL A 71 22.78 13.74 0.60
C VAL A 71 24.18 14.16 1.04
N ALA A 72 25.04 14.42 0.06
CA ALA A 72 26.30 15.13 0.24
C ALA A 72 26.13 16.56 -0.30
N PRO A 73 26.57 17.64 0.40
CA PRO A 73 27.37 17.69 1.63
C PRO A 73 26.58 17.49 2.94
N ARG A 74 27.28 17.03 4.00
CA ARG A 74 26.70 16.72 5.32
C ARG A 74 26.63 17.94 6.23
N TRP A 75 25.54 18.69 6.14
CA TRP A 75 25.19 19.73 7.10
C TRP A 75 24.46 19.11 8.29
N PRO A 76 24.80 19.47 9.55
CA PRO A 76 24.39 18.73 10.75
C PRO A 76 22.87 18.67 10.97
N VAL A 77 22.11 19.63 10.44
CA VAL A 77 20.65 19.70 10.62
C VAL A 77 19.90 19.43 9.31
N ILE A 78 20.38 19.95 8.19
CA ILE A 78 19.66 19.88 6.91
C ILE A 78 19.80 18.50 6.27
N SER A 79 20.99 17.88 6.32
CA SER A 79 21.21 16.60 5.67
C SER A 79 20.40 15.46 6.28
N PRO A 80 20.25 15.31 7.62
CA PRO A 80 19.38 14.28 8.19
C PRO A 80 17.91 14.43 7.79
N VAL A 81 17.43 15.68 7.70
CA VAL A 81 16.05 15.97 7.29
C VAL A 81 15.85 15.65 5.81
N LEU A 82 16.81 16.01 4.95
CA LEU A 82 16.78 15.66 3.54
C LEU A 82 16.87 14.15 3.33
N ASP A 83 17.79 13.46 4.00
CA ASP A 83 17.96 12.01 3.93
C ASP A 83 16.66 11.30 4.33
N TRP A 84 16.02 11.75 5.40
CA TRP A 84 14.71 11.25 5.84
C TRP A 84 13.63 11.50 4.81
N PHE A 85 13.51 12.73 4.31
CA PHE A 85 12.47 13.10 3.36
C PHE A 85 12.63 12.35 2.04
N LEU A 86 13.82 12.38 1.45
CA LEU A 86 14.16 11.71 0.19
C LEU A 86 14.01 10.19 0.31
N SER A 87 14.48 9.58 1.40
CA SER A 87 14.32 8.13 1.63
C SER A 87 12.85 7.75 1.82
N SER A 88 12.06 8.59 2.49
CA SER A 88 10.61 8.38 2.63
C SER A 88 9.91 8.46 1.27
N ILE A 89 10.26 9.43 0.43
CA ILE A 89 9.72 9.53 -0.93
C ILE A 89 10.14 8.34 -1.80
N LEU A 90 11.37 7.86 -1.67
CA LEU A 90 11.80 6.64 -2.37
C LEU A 90 10.92 5.45 -1.99
N VAL A 91 10.69 5.25 -0.69
CA VAL A 91 9.82 4.18 -0.18
C VAL A 91 8.37 4.35 -0.65
N THR A 92 7.83 5.58 -0.71
CA THR A 92 6.46 5.80 -1.22
C THR A 92 6.34 5.47 -2.70
N VAL A 93 7.34 5.83 -3.51
CA VAL A 93 7.36 5.52 -4.95
C VAL A 93 7.43 4.02 -5.18
N VAL A 94 8.33 3.31 -4.48
CA VAL A 94 8.41 1.85 -4.57
C VAL A 94 7.10 1.20 -4.11
N ALA A 95 6.52 1.68 -3.01
CA ALA A 95 5.20 1.21 -2.53
C ALA A 95 4.09 1.45 -3.57
N ALA A 96 4.12 2.57 -4.30
CA ALA A 96 3.15 2.86 -5.35
C ALA A 96 3.31 1.92 -6.56
N ILE A 97 4.54 1.61 -6.97
CA ILE A 97 4.82 0.63 -8.03
C ILE A 97 4.33 -0.76 -7.62
N LEU A 98 4.67 -1.18 -6.39
CA LEU A 98 4.19 -2.45 -5.84
C LEU A 98 2.66 -2.50 -5.83
N ARG A 99 1.98 -1.40 -5.49
CA ARG A 99 0.51 -1.34 -5.52
C ARG A 99 -0.05 -1.62 -6.92
N VAL A 100 0.56 -1.09 -7.98
CA VAL A 100 0.14 -1.38 -9.36
C VAL A 100 0.33 -2.87 -9.67
N GLY A 101 1.48 -3.44 -9.28
CA GLY A 101 1.72 -4.88 -9.41
C GLY A 101 0.68 -5.73 -8.67
N PHE A 102 0.36 -5.36 -7.43
CA PHE A 102 -0.68 -6.03 -6.63
C PHE A 102 -2.07 -5.89 -7.23
N TYR A 103 -2.40 -4.75 -7.84
CA TYR A 103 -3.70 -4.57 -8.51
C TYR A 103 -3.85 -5.54 -9.68
N LEU A 104 -2.81 -5.70 -10.50
CA LEU A 104 -2.80 -6.66 -11.60
C LEU A 104 -2.96 -8.10 -11.09
N VAL A 105 -2.26 -8.45 -10.02
CA VAL A 105 -2.37 -9.78 -9.41
C VAL A 105 -3.78 -10.02 -8.83
N ASP A 106 -4.36 -9.03 -8.16
CA ASP A 106 -5.71 -9.15 -7.59
C ASP A 106 -6.79 -9.28 -8.68
N GLU A 107 -6.63 -8.57 -9.79
CA GLU A 107 -7.53 -8.67 -10.94
C GLU A 107 -7.52 -10.08 -11.55
N GLU A 108 -6.35 -10.68 -11.72
CA GLU A 108 -6.19 -12.09 -12.14
C GLU A 108 -6.88 -13.07 -11.16
N GLN A 109 -6.73 -12.86 -9.85
CA GLN A 109 -7.40 -13.68 -8.82
C GLN A 109 -8.92 -13.52 -8.86
N ARG A 110 -9.42 -12.32 -9.17
CA ARG A 110 -10.85 -12.06 -9.30
C ARG A 110 -11.44 -12.73 -10.54
N LEU A 111 -10.73 -12.71 -11.67
CA LEU A 111 -11.14 -13.39 -12.91
C LEU A 111 -11.21 -14.90 -12.74
N THR A 112 -10.19 -15.51 -12.12
CA THR A 112 -10.17 -16.95 -11.86
C THR A 112 -11.28 -17.37 -10.89
N LYS A 113 -11.56 -16.60 -9.84
CA LYS A 113 -12.71 -16.85 -8.95
C LYS A 113 -14.04 -16.76 -9.70
N THR A 114 -14.21 -15.77 -10.57
CA THR A 114 -15.45 -15.58 -11.34
C THR A 114 -15.66 -16.74 -12.31
N ARG A 115 -14.61 -17.13 -13.04
CA ARG A 115 -14.64 -18.29 -13.94
C ARG A 115 -15.02 -19.58 -13.20
N LYS A 116 -14.41 -19.84 -12.04
CA LYS A 116 -14.77 -21.00 -11.20
C LYS A 116 -16.24 -21.00 -10.81
N LYS A 117 -16.81 -19.85 -10.43
CA LYS A 117 -18.24 -19.74 -10.09
C LYS A 117 -19.16 -20.01 -11.27
N VAL A 118 -18.82 -19.50 -12.46
CA VAL A 118 -19.61 -19.75 -13.68
C VAL A 118 -19.58 -21.22 -14.06
N THR A 119 -18.39 -21.82 -14.09
CA THR A 119 -18.25 -23.26 -14.40
C THR A 119 -18.99 -24.13 -13.38
N GLN A 120 -18.96 -23.78 -12.10
CA GLN A 120 -19.72 -24.49 -11.07
C GLN A 120 -21.24 -24.32 -11.26
N ALA A 121 -21.71 -23.11 -11.57
CA ALA A 121 -23.13 -22.87 -11.83
C ALA A 121 -23.63 -23.61 -13.09
N GLU A 122 -22.82 -23.70 -14.15
CA GLU A 122 -23.12 -24.48 -15.36
C GLU A 122 -23.17 -25.99 -15.06
N ALA A 123 -22.27 -26.50 -14.23
CA ALA A 123 -22.28 -27.90 -13.81
C ALA A 123 -23.54 -28.24 -12.99
N GLU A 124 -23.90 -27.39 -12.02
CA GLU A 124 -25.12 -27.55 -11.21
C GLU A 124 -26.41 -27.47 -12.06
N LEU A 125 -26.42 -26.63 -13.11
CA LEU A 125 -27.54 -26.55 -14.05
C LEU A 125 -27.66 -27.84 -14.89
N ARG A 126 -26.55 -28.35 -15.41
CA ARG A 126 -26.51 -29.60 -16.17
C ARG A 126 -26.97 -30.80 -15.36
N GLU A 127 -26.58 -30.88 -14.10
CA GLU A 127 -27.02 -31.95 -13.19
C GLU A 127 -28.52 -31.89 -12.93
N ARG A 128 -29.12 -30.69 -12.86
CA ARG A 128 -30.58 -30.52 -12.72
C ARG A 128 -31.36 -30.86 -13.99
N GLU A 129 -30.79 -30.66 -15.17
CA GLU A 129 -31.44 -31.02 -16.44
C GLU A 129 -31.43 -32.54 -16.71
N LEU A 130 -30.52 -33.27 -16.07
CA LEU A 130 -30.38 -34.72 -16.20
C LEU A 130 -31.21 -35.52 -15.17
N GLN A 131 -31.81 -34.86 -14.18
CA GLN A 131 -32.71 -35.44 -13.17
C GLN A 131 -34.18 -35.25 -13.56
#